data_AF-A0A0S2S2W6-F1
#
_entry.id   AF-A0A0S2S2W6-F1
#
_cell.length_a   1.000
_cell.length_b   1.000
_cell.length_c   1.000
_cell.angle_alpha   90.00
_cell.angle_beta   90.00
_cell.angle_gamma   90.00
#
_symmetry.space_group_name_H-M   'P 1'
#
loop_
_entity.id
_entity.type
_entity.pdbx_description
1 polymer ?
#
loop_
_entity_poly.entity_id
_entity_poly.type
_entity_poly.pdbx_seq_one_letter_code
_entity_poly.pdbx_strand_id
1 'polypeptide(L)'
;MSMTSYERIKNSVVLDFEEYIEEEGLSVAQVAAKILEEDWRRVNVSLFTKTLYFVSIAIESLKYNKIADFIYSKLDSYLENTKFEETIEKNDVEQLLQDIQICKKLIDDNKYKVLETTYSTKAGVDYILGLKAD
;
A
#
# COMPACT_ATOMS: atom_id res chain seq x y z
N MET A 1 -8.27 -6.52 -23.73
CA MET A 1 -8.35 -5.23 -23.01
C MET A 1 -6.97 -4.96 -22.43
N SER A 2 -6.45 -3.73 -22.58
CA SER A 2 -5.26 -3.32 -21.85
C SER A 2 -5.64 -3.18 -20.38
N MET A 3 -4.93 -3.83 -19.46
CA MET A 3 -5.11 -3.54 -18.03
C MET A 3 -4.71 -2.10 -17.76
N THR A 4 -5.48 -1.41 -16.92
CA THR A 4 -5.17 -0.04 -16.52
C THR A 4 -4.00 0.00 -15.54
N SER A 5 -3.48 1.20 -15.24
CA SER A 5 -2.36 1.34 -14.31
C SER A 5 -2.75 0.91 -12.89
N TYR A 6 -3.98 1.23 -12.50
CA TYR A 6 -4.57 0.81 -11.24
C TYR A 6 -4.63 -0.72 -11.11
N GLU A 7 -5.25 -1.40 -12.08
CA GLU A 7 -5.46 -2.85 -12.01
C GLU A 7 -4.13 -3.61 -11.95
N ARG A 8 -3.14 -3.15 -12.73
CA ARG A 8 -1.80 -3.77 -12.75
C ARG A 8 -1.11 -3.68 -11.39
N ILE A 9 -1.12 -2.49 -10.78
CA ILE A 9 -0.46 -2.28 -9.48
C ILE A 9 -1.21 -3.04 -8.38
N LYS A 10 -2.54 -2.91 -8.32
CA LYS A 10 -3.35 -3.60 -7.30
C LYS A 10 -3.19 -5.11 -7.39
N ASN A 11 -3.27 -5.68 -8.58
CA ASN A 11 -3.08 -7.11 -8.76
C ASN A 11 -1.67 -7.57 -8.40
N SER A 12 -0.64 -6.77 -8.71
CA SER A 12 0.75 -7.07 -8.27
C SER A 12 0.81 -7.13 -6.76
N VAL A 13 0.34 -6.09 -6.06
CA VAL A 13 0.35 -6.05 -4.59
C VAL A 13 -0.38 -7.24 -3.99
N VAL A 14 -1.56 -7.61 -4.50
CA VAL A 14 -2.32 -8.76 -4.01
C VAL A 14 -1.54 -10.07 -4.19
N LEU A 15 -1.01 -10.31 -5.38
CA LEU A 15 -0.23 -11.52 -5.68
C LEU A 15 1.03 -11.61 -4.82
N ASP A 16 1.79 -10.52 -4.71
CA ASP A 16 3.00 -10.46 -3.89
C ASP A 16 2.65 -10.71 -2.41
N PHE A 17 1.52 -10.18 -1.94
CA PHE A 17 1.07 -10.40 -0.56
C PHE A 17 0.71 -11.86 -0.27
N GLU A 18 0.00 -12.50 -1.20
CA GLU A 18 -0.37 -13.92 -1.13
C GLU A 18 0.88 -14.81 -1.18
N GLU A 19 1.76 -14.61 -2.17
CA GLU A 19 2.99 -15.38 -2.36
C GLU A 19 3.91 -15.28 -1.13
N TYR A 20 4.18 -14.08 -0.63
CA TYR A 20 5.11 -13.91 0.48
C TYR A 20 4.57 -14.44 1.81
N ILE A 21 3.25 -14.43 2.02
CA ILE A 21 2.66 -15.05 3.22
C ILE A 21 2.62 -16.57 3.09
N GLU A 22 2.13 -17.09 1.97
CA GLU A 22 1.83 -18.52 1.82
C GLU A 22 3.08 -19.34 1.49
N GLU A 23 3.95 -18.84 0.62
CA GLU A 23 5.12 -19.57 0.15
C GLU A 23 6.38 -19.26 0.96
N GLU A 24 6.61 -17.98 1.30
CA GLU A 24 7.79 -17.56 2.08
C GLU A 24 7.55 -17.56 3.60
N GLY A 25 6.29 -17.67 4.06
CA GLY A 25 5.95 -17.67 5.49
C GLY A 25 6.23 -16.35 6.20
N LEU A 26 6.28 -15.24 5.45
CA LEU A 26 6.57 -13.92 6.01
C LEU A 26 5.38 -13.38 6.81
N SER A 27 5.68 -12.56 7.82
CA SER A 27 4.65 -11.82 8.54
C SER A 27 4.14 -10.64 7.70
N VAL A 28 2.89 -10.21 7.96
CA VAL A 28 2.27 -9.01 7.35
C VAL A 28 3.20 -7.79 7.32
N ALA A 29 3.98 -7.55 8.39
CA ALA A 29 4.91 -6.44 8.44
C ALA A 29 6.13 -6.62 7.53
N GLN A 30 6.64 -7.84 7.41
CA GLN A 30 7.74 -8.16 6.50
C GLN A 30 7.28 -8.07 5.04
N VAL A 31 6.09 -8.60 4.73
CA VAL A 31 5.47 -8.51 3.40
C VAL A 31 5.27 -7.06 2.97
N ALA A 32 4.67 -6.24 3.84
CA ALA A 32 4.48 -4.81 3.56
C ALA A 32 5.81 -4.07 3.29
N ALA A 33 6.88 -4.40 4.03
CA ALA A 33 8.18 -3.80 3.82
C ALA A 33 8.83 -4.27 2.51
N LYS A 34 8.77 -5.58 2.23
CA LYS A 34 9.33 -6.21 1.03
C LYS A 34 8.67 -5.68 -0.25
N ILE A 35 7.34 -5.56 -0.28
CA ILE A 35 6.64 -4.96 -1.43
C ILE A 35 7.11 -3.52 -1.67
N LEU A 36 7.17 -2.68 -0.62
CA LEU A 36 7.66 -1.30 -0.78
C LEU A 36 9.12 -1.23 -1.22
N GLU A 37 9.96 -2.15 -0.75
CA GLU A 37 11.37 -2.25 -1.11
C GLU A 37 11.56 -2.71 -2.56
N GLU A 38 10.87 -3.74 -3.02
CA GLU A 38 11.04 -4.27 -4.38
C GLU A 38 10.44 -3.33 -5.43
N ASP A 39 9.29 -2.74 -5.13
CA ASP A 39 8.58 -1.83 -6.03
C ASP A 39 8.91 -0.34 -5.82
N TRP A 40 9.97 -0.01 -5.06
CA TRP A 40 10.28 1.36 -4.66
C TRP A 40 10.26 2.39 -5.80
N ARG A 41 10.72 2.00 -6.99
CA ARG A 41 10.72 2.88 -8.17
C ARG A 41 9.30 3.23 -8.59
N ARG A 42 8.39 2.25 -8.61
CA ARG A 42 6.98 2.41 -9.00
C ARG A 42 6.21 3.16 -7.93
N VAL A 43 6.44 2.83 -6.66
CA VAL A 43 5.85 3.50 -5.49
C VAL A 43 6.10 5.01 -5.52
N ASN A 44 7.27 5.43 -6.04
CA ASN A 44 7.69 6.84 -6.05
C ASN A 44 7.42 7.58 -7.37
N VAL A 45 6.66 7.01 -8.31
CA VAL A 45 6.36 7.66 -9.60
C VAL A 45 5.44 8.88 -9.43
N SER A 46 4.42 8.77 -8.58
CA SER A 46 3.37 9.78 -8.46
C SER A 46 2.63 9.67 -7.13
N LEU A 47 1.84 10.69 -6.79
CA LEU A 47 0.95 10.62 -5.63
C LEU A 47 -0.08 9.51 -5.79
N PHE A 48 -0.60 9.33 -7.02
CA PHE A 48 -1.54 8.24 -7.34
C PHE A 48 -0.95 6.86 -7.03
N THR A 49 0.23 6.55 -7.58
CA THR A 49 0.88 5.25 -7.39
C THR A 49 1.21 5.02 -5.92
N LYS A 50 1.81 6.01 -5.24
CA LYS A 50 2.13 5.92 -3.82
C LYS A 50 0.88 5.64 -2.96
N THR A 51 -0.20 6.37 -3.22
CA THR A 51 -1.48 6.16 -2.52
C THR A 51 -2.04 4.76 -2.78
N LEU A 52 -2.00 4.30 -4.03
CA LEU A 52 -2.48 2.97 -4.42
C LEU A 52 -1.71 1.85 -3.70
N TYR A 53 -0.37 1.93 -3.62
CA TYR A 53 0.42 0.95 -2.86
C TYR A 53 0.04 0.94 -1.39
N PHE A 54 0.00 2.10 -0.72
CA PHE A 54 -0.31 2.16 0.71
C PHE A 54 -1.72 1.65 1.04
N VAL A 55 -2.71 2.05 0.24
CA VAL A 55 -4.10 1.63 0.43
C VAL A 55 -4.24 0.13 0.17
N SER A 56 -3.62 -0.38 -0.91
CA SER A 56 -3.67 -1.82 -1.23
C SER A 56 -2.99 -2.66 -0.16
N ILE A 57 -1.78 -2.29 0.27
CA ILE A 57 -1.05 -2.97 1.34
C ILE A 57 -1.86 -2.96 2.65
N ALA A 58 -2.50 -1.82 2.99
CA ALA A 58 -3.34 -1.74 4.18
C ALA A 58 -4.54 -2.68 4.09
N ILE A 59 -5.28 -2.67 2.98
CA ILE A 59 -6.44 -3.56 2.76
C ILE A 59 -6.02 -5.03 2.87
N GLU A 60 -4.94 -5.42 2.20
CA GLU A 60 -4.43 -6.80 2.24
C GLU A 60 -3.99 -7.21 3.66
N SER A 61 -3.27 -6.32 4.35
CA SER A 61 -2.89 -6.54 5.75
C SER A 61 -4.11 -6.79 6.65
N LEU A 62 -5.17 -5.99 6.46
CA LEU A 62 -6.38 -6.04 7.26
C LEU A 62 -7.17 -7.34 7.08
N LYS A 63 -7.05 -8.04 5.94
CA LYS A 63 -7.61 -9.40 5.78
C LYS A 63 -7.04 -10.40 6.79
N TYR A 64 -5.82 -10.17 7.26
CA TYR A 64 -5.14 -10.96 8.30
C TYR A 64 -5.34 -10.40 9.72
N ASN A 65 -6.23 -9.42 9.89
CA ASN A 65 -6.48 -8.69 11.16
C ASN A 65 -5.20 -8.09 11.76
N LYS A 66 -4.26 -7.68 10.91
CA LYS A 66 -2.97 -7.11 11.30
C LYS A 66 -2.62 -5.93 10.39
N ILE A 67 -1.82 -5.00 10.86
CA ILE A 67 -1.25 -3.94 10.04
C ILE A 67 0.11 -3.54 10.57
N ALA A 68 1.07 -3.27 9.71
CA ALA A 68 2.38 -2.79 10.15
C ALA A 68 2.28 -1.35 10.68
N ASP A 69 2.98 -1.04 11.76
CA ASP A 69 3.02 0.30 12.36
C ASP A 69 3.47 1.41 11.39
N PHE A 70 4.42 1.13 10.50
CA PHE A 70 4.91 2.08 9.50
C PHE A 70 3.90 2.34 8.38
N ILE A 71 3.03 1.36 8.07
CA ILE A 71 1.89 1.57 7.17
C ILE A 71 0.85 2.41 7.91
N TYR A 72 0.43 1.95 9.10
CA TYR A 72 -0.61 2.59 9.89
C TYR A 72 -0.31 4.07 10.18
N SER A 73 0.90 4.39 10.63
CA SER A 73 1.33 5.77 10.96
C SER A 73 1.33 6.73 9.77
N LYS A 74 1.38 6.22 8.53
CA LYS A 74 1.37 7.05 7.31
C LYS A 74 0.03 7.02 6.58
N LEU A 75 -0.84 6.05 6.92
CA LEU A 75 -2.04 5.74 6.16
C LEU A 75 -3.01 6.91 6.08
N ASP A 76 -3.19 7.67 7.16
CA ASP A 76 -4.08 8.84 7.21
C ASP A 76 -3.78 9.83 6.09
N SER A 77 -2.50 10.14 5.85
CA SER A 77 -2.09 11.07 4.79
C SER A 77 -2.50 10.61 3.39
N TYR A 78 -2.57 9.29 3.16
CA TYR A 78 -3.00 8.71 1.88
C TYR A 78 -4.52 8.58 1.78
N LEU A 79 -5.19 8.34 2.90
CA LEU A 79 -6.65 8.25 2.96
C LEU A 79 -7.34 9.62 2.79
N GLU A 80 -6.65 10.72 3.05
CA GLU A 80 -7.14 12.09 2.81
C GLU A 80 -7.02 12.53 1.35
N ASN A 81 -6.26 11.80 0.51
CA ASN A 81 -6.10 12.14 -0.89
C ASN A 81 -7.43 11.97 -1.66
N THR A 82 -7.89 13.07 -2.25
CA THR A 82 -9.13 13.12 -3.04
C THR A 82 -8.90 13.57 -4.48
N LYS A 83 -7.67 14.01 -4.79
CA LYS A 83 -7.27 14.51 -6.10
C LYS A 83 -5.91 13.93 -6.46
N PHE A 84 -5.77 13.55 -7.73
CA PHE A 84 -4.56 12.97 -8.30
C PHE A 84 -4.20 13.71 -9.59
N GLU A 85 -3.06 13.38 -10.16
CA GLU A 85 -2.52 14.00 -11.37
C GLU A 85 -3.52 13.88 -12.54
N GLU A 86 -3.70 14.97 -13.31
CA GLU A 86 -4.65 15.02 -14.45
C GLU A 86 -4.30 14.04 -15.57
N THR A 87 -3.07 13.52 -15.58
CA THR A 87 -2.58 12.53 -16.53
C THR A 87 -3.07 11.11 -16.22
N ILE A 88 -3.61 10.86 -15.03
CA ILE A 88 -4.15 9.56 -14.65
C ILE A 88 -5.56 9.41 -15.21
N GLU A 89 -5.86 8.21 -15.73
CA GLU A 89 -7.19 7.92 -16.25
C GLU A 89 -8.26 8.09 -15.15
N LYS A 90 -9.37 8.75 -15.49
CA LYS A 90 -10.48 9.01 -14.54
C LYS A 90 -10.99 7.74 -13.87
N ASN A 91 -11.07 6.65 -14.62
CA ASN A 91 -11.51 5.35 -14.10
C ASN A 91 -10.54 4.81 -13.03
N ASP A 92 -9.23 4.96 -13.22
CA ASP A 92 -8.22 4.53 -12.23
C ASP A 92 -8.33 5.34 -10.93
N VAL A 93 -8.58 6.65 -11.05
CA VAL A 93 -8.85 7.52 -9.90
C VAL A 93 -10.12 7.09 -9.17
N GLU A 94 -11.21 6.83 -9.89
CA GLU A 94 -12.47 6.42 -9.28
C GLU A 94 -12.33 5.09 -8.51
N GLN A 95 -11.58 4.13 -9.06
CA GLN A 95 -11.32 2.84 -8.38
C GLN A 95 -10.46 3.02 -7.13
N LEU A 96 -9.41 3.85 -7.17
CA LEU A 96 -8.60 4.15 -5.98
C LEU A 96 -9.42 4.87 -4.89
N LEU A 97 -10.29 5.81 -5.27
CA LEU A 97 -11.16 6.49 -4.31
C LEU A 97 -12.13 5.51 -3.63
N GLN A 98 -12.63 4.50 -4.35
CA GLN A 98 -13.44 3.43 -3.75
C GLN A 98 -12.64 2.62 -2.74
N ASP A 99 -11.41 2.23 -3.07
CA ASP A 99 -10.53 1.50 -2.15
C ASP A 99 -10.19 2.33 -0.90
N ILE A 100 -9.97 3.64 -1.03
CA ILE A 100 -9.79 4.54 0.12
C ILE A 100 -11.00 4.47 1.05
N GLN A 101 -12.23 4.49 0.51
CA GLN A 101 -13.44 4.38 1.33
C GLN A 101 -13.57 3.01 2.00
N ILE A 102 -13.18 1.94 1.31
CA ILE A 102 -13.14 0.59 1.89
C ILE A 102 -12.13 0.54 3.03
N CYS A 103 -10.92 1.04 2.80
CA CYS A 103 -9.84 1.06 3.78
C CYS A 103 -10.23 1.86 5.03
N LYS A 104 -10.81 3.05 4.86
CA LYS A 104 -11.36 3.85 5.99
C LYS A 104 -12.32 3.05 6.85
N LYS A 105 -13.30 2.37 6.25
CA LYS A 105 -14.26 1.54 6.99
C LYS A 105 -13.58 0.39 7.74
N LEU A 106 -12.60 -0.27 7.13
CA LEU A 106 -11.87 -1.37 7.79
C LEU A 106 -11.02 -0.88 8.96
N ILE A 107 -10.44 0.32 8.84
CA ILE A 107 -9.69 0.98 9.91
C ILE A 107 -10.63 1.39 11.05
N ASP A 108 -11.76 2.02 10.74
CA ASP A 108 -12.78 2.44 11.72
C ASP A 108 -13.38 1.25 12.50
N ASP A 109 -13.48 0.09 11.85
CA ASP A 109 -13.91 -1.17 12.48
C ASP A 109 -12.98 -1.60 13.63
N ASN A 110 -11.72 -1.16 13.63
CA ASN A 110 -10.70 -1.38 14.67
C ASN A 110 -10.51 -2.85 15.11
N LYS A 111 -10.78 -3.80 14.20
CA LYS A 111 -10.67 -5.26 14.42
C LYS A 111 -9.30 -5.82 14.01
N TYR A 112 -8.22 -5.08 14.25
CA TYR A 112 -6.88 -5.49 13.85
C TYR A 112 -5.84 -5.18 14.92
N LYS A 113 -4.66 -5.79 14.80
CA LYS A 113 -3.50 -5.50 15.64
C LYS A 113 -2.45 -4.73 14.84
N VAL A 114 -1.98 -3.63 15.41
CA VAL A 114 -0.79 -2.94 14.90
C VAL A 114 0.45 -3.76 15.30
N LEU A 115 1.26 -4.13 14.31
CA LEU A 115 2.51 -4.85 14.50
C LEU A 115 3.65 -3.85 14.60
N GLU A 116 4.25 -3.76 15.77
CA GLU A 116 5.43 -2.93 16.00
C GLU A 116 6.64 -3.54 15.26
N THR A 117 7.34 -2.71 14.49
CA THR A 117 8.56 -3.08 13.77
C THR A 117 9.79 -2.43 14.38
N THR A 118 10.97 -2.93 14.03
CA THR A 118 12.22 -2.36 14.53
C THR A 118 12.46 -0.98 13.93
N TYR A 119 13.24 -0.15 14.64
CA TYR A 119 13.69 1.14 14.13
C TYR A 119 14.35 1.02 12.75
N SER A 120 15.16 -0.03 12.52
CA SER A 120 15.83 -0.24 11.25
C SER A 120 14.85 -0.47 10.09
N THR A 121 13.75 -1.21 10.32
CA THR A 121 12.70 -1.41 9.32
C THR A 121 12.01 -0.09 8.99
N LYS A 122 11.62 0.70 10.00
CA LYS A 122 10.99 2.01 9.80
C LYS A 122 11.89 2.96 9.01
N ALA A 123 13.16 3.04 9.40
CA ALA A 123 14.16 3.88 8.73
C ALA A 123 14.41 3.44 7.28
N GLY A 124 14.41 2.12 7.01
CA GLY A 124 14.51 1.58 5.66
C GLY A 124 13.31 1.99 4.79
N VAL A 125 12.10 1.84 5.31
CA VAL A 125 10.88 2.28 4.62
C VAL A 125 10.90 3.79 4.38
N ASP A 126 11.24 4.61 5.38
CA ASP A 126 11.31 6.06 5.23
C ASP A 126 12.35 6.48 4.17
N TYR A 127 13.49 5.79 4.13
CA TYR A 127 14.50 5.98 3.09
C TYR A 127 13.94 5.68 1.70
N ILE A 128 13.32 4.50 1.53
CA ILE A 128 12.69 4.05 0.29
C ILE A 128 11.66 5.07 -0.23
N LEU A 129 10.81 5.59 0.66
CA LEU A 129 9.75 6.55 0.30
C LEU A 129 10.29 7.96 -0.04
N GLY A 130 11.51 8.26 0.39
CA GLY A 130 12.23 9.49 0.08
C GLY A 130 13.06 9.42 -1.21
N LEU A 131 13.21 8.23 -1.81
CA LEU A 131 13.92 8.09 -3.08
C LEU A 131 13.15 8.78 -4.21
N LYS A 132 13.91 9.43 -5.09
CA LYS A 132 13.37 9.95 -6.34
C LYS A 132 13.46 8.86 -7.41
N ALA A 133 12.35 8.58 -8.07
CA ALA A 133 12.38 7.83 -9.31
C ALA A 133 12.88 8.81 -10.40
N ASP A 134 14.12 8.64 -10.83
CA ASP A 134 14.71 9.38 -11.96
C ASP A 134 14.04 8.99 -13.29
#